data_AF-A0A943IVU1-F1
#
_entry.id   AF-A0A943IVU1-F1
#
_cell.length_a   1.000
_cell.length_b   1.000
_cell.length_c   1.000
_cell.angle_alpha   90.00
_cell.angle_beta   90.00
_cell.angle_gamma   90.00
#
_symmetry.space_group_name_H-M   'P 1'
#
loop_
_entity.id
_entity.type
_entity.pdbx_description
1 polymer ?
#
loop_
_entity_poly.entity_id
_entity_poly.type
_entity_poly.pdbx_seq_one_letter_code
_entity_poly.pdbx_strand_id
1 'polypeptide(L)'
;MKAKNSLGFTLIELIATITILGIIMLIAVPNVISVVTKNKNQTYVNDARKFVTLAKYKFESDANIMRPTSTNCAVIMLSSVDRSELQSGPEDGTYETDSNATDQSYVVIKYENSTYVYYVQLIETYSNKNNTVQKKGIALMKYDDLVQIDAKNSAIKTSGWINTGSMGATTGCTNSDIYE
;
A
#
# COMPACT_ATOMS: atom_id res chain seq x y z
N MET A 1 -65.12 7.52 18.67
CA MET A 1 -64.29 6.35 18.26
C MET A 1 -63.43 6.79 17.07
N LYS A 2 -62.09 6.71 17.16
CA LYS A 2 -61.18 7.11 16.07
C LYS A 2 -60.98 5.93 15.11
N ALA A 3 -61.37 6.10 13.84
CA ALA A 3 -61.08 5.14 12.78
C ALA A 3 -59.60 5.25 12.36
N LYS A 4 -58.87 4.14 12.40
CA LYS A 4 -57.47 4.06 12.00
C LYS A 4 -57.41 3.74 10.50
N ASN A 5 -57.04 4.72 9.68
CA ASN A 5 -56.87 4.53 8.24
C ASN A 5 -55.54 3.83 7.98
N SER A 6 -55.57 2.58 7.54
CA SER A 6 -54.37 1.84 7.10
C SER A 6 -54.38 1.74 5.57
N LEU A 7 -53.84 2.77 4.93
CA LEU A 7 -53.47 2.69 3.51
C LEU A 7 -52.23 1.78 3.42
N GLY A 8 -52.47 0.51 3.12
CA GLY A 8 -51.40 -0.47 2.90
C GLY A 8 -50.82 -0.34 1.49
N PHE A 9 -49.49 -0.46 1.37
CA PHE A 9 -48.82 -0.55 0.07
C PHE A 9 -49.33 -1.75 -0.73
N THR A 10 -49.54 -1.54 -2.02
CA THR A 10 -49.99 -2.61 -2.93
C THR A 10 -48.80 -3.47 -3.38
N LEU A 11 -49.05 -4.75 -3.68
CA LEU A 11 -48.00 -5.67 -4.13
C LEU A 11 -47.34 -5.20 -5.45
N ILE A 12 -48.11 -4.52 -6.31
CA ILE A 12 -47.62 -4.02 -7.60
C ILE A 12 -46.63 -2.85 -7.44
N GLU A 13 -46.79 -2.01 -6.41
CA GLU A 13 -45.81 -0.97 -6.11
C GLU A 13 -44.51 -1.59 -5.59
N LEU A 14 -44.62 -2.63 -4.77
CA LEU A 14 -43.45 -3.34 -4.27
C LEU A 14 -42.70 -4.05 -5.40
N ILE A 15 -43.41 -4.70 -6.33
CA ILE A 15 -42.74 -5.42 -7.41
C ILE A 15 -42.09 -4.47 -8.43
N ALA A 16 -42.73 -3.34 -8.75
CA ALA A 16 -42.16 -2.34 -9.66
C ALA A 16 -40.87 -1.73 -9.09
N THR A 17 -40.85 -1.43 -7.79
CA THR A 17 -39.69 -0.82 -7.13
C THR A 17 -38.51 -1.77 -7.03
N ILE A 18 -38.71 -3.03 -6.60
CA ILE A 18 -37.61 -4.00 -6.54
C ILE A 18 -37.07 -4.34 -7.94
N THR A 19 -37.91 -4.30 -8.98
CA THR A 19 -37.48 -4.55 -10.36
C THR A 19 -36.55 -3.45 -10.85
N ILE A 20 -36.93 -2.18 -10.64
CA ILE A 20 -36.10 -1.03 -11.02
C ILE A 20 -34.80 -1.01 -10.20
N LEU A 21 -34.86 -1.24 -8.89
CA LEU A 21 -33.67 -1.32 -8.03
C LEU A 21 -32.74 -2.47 -8.46
N GLY A 22 -33.30 -3.63 -8.85
CA GLY A 22 -32.52 -4.77 -9.33
C GLY A 22 -31.74 -4.48 -10.61
N ILE A 23 -32.36 -3.78 -11.57
CA ILE A 23 -31.69 -3.38 -12.82
C ILE A 23 -30.54 -2.41 -12.54
N ILE A 24 -30.74 -1.44 -11.63
CA ILE A 24 -29.69 -0.48 -11.25
C ILE A 24 -28.52 -1.19 -10.56
N MET A 25 -28.80 -2.12 -9.63
CA MET A 25 -27.77 -2.86 -8.91
C MET A 25 -26.89 -3.71 -9.83
N LEU A 26 -27.46 -4.31 -10.88
CA LEU A 26 -26.72 -5.13 -11.85
C LEU A 26 -25.56 -4.36 -12.50
N ILE A 27 -25.76 -3.09 -12.85
CA ILE A 27 -24.75 -2.25 -13.50
C ILE A 27 -23.83 -1.58 -12.48
N ALA A 28 -24.39 -1.19 -11.32
CA ALA A 28 -23.65 -0.41 -10.33
C ALA A 28 -22.60 -1.24 -9.56
N VAL A 29 -22.93 -2.47 -9.16
CA VAL A 29 -22.06 -3.31 -8.31
C VAL A 29 -20.66 -3.54 -8.90
N PRO A 30 -20.48 -3.99 -10.16
CA PRO A 30 -19.14 -4.22 -10.71
C PRO A 30 -18.30 -2.93 -10.77
N ASN A 31 -18.93 -1.80 -11.10
CA ASN A 31 -18.26 -0.49 -11.18
C ASN A 31 -17.77 -0.03 -9.80
N VAL A 32 -18.60 -0.18 -8.75
CA VAL A 32 -18.21 0.19 -7.39
C VAL A 32 -17.05 -0.65 -6.89
N ILE A 33 -17.06 -1.96 -7.14
CA ILE A 33 -15.96 -2.86 -6.74
C ILE A 33 -14.63 -2.42 -7.39
N SER A 34 -14.66 -2.10 -8.68
CA SER A 34 -13.46 -1.63 -9.40
C SER A 34 -12.91 -0.32 -8.84
N VAL A 35 -13.79 0.63 -8.52
CA VAL A 35 -13.40 1.92 -7.90
C VAL A 35 -12.80 1.71 -6.52
N VAL A 36 -13.37 0.81 -5.71
CA VAL A 36 -12.82 0.49 -4.38
C VAL A 36 -11.42 -0.10 -4.51
N THR A 37 -11.20 -1.08 -5.39
CA THR A 37 -9.87 -1.66 -5.62
C THR A 37 -8.88 -0.62 -6.11
N LYS A 38 -9.29 0.27 -7.01
CA LYS A 38 -8.47 1.39 -7.48
C LYS A 38 -8.09 2.35 -6.34
N ASN A 39 -9.03 2.70 -5.48
CA ASN A 39 -8.77 3.56 -4.32
C ASN A 39 -7.79 2.91 -3.36
N LYS A 40 -7.96 1.62 -3.05
CA LYS A 40 -7.02 0.85 -2.24
C LYS A 40 -5.61 0.87 -2.84
N ASN A 41 -5.49 0.61 -4.14
CA ASN A 41 -4.22 0.66 -4.85
C ASN A 41 -3.56 2.05 -4.81
N GLN A 42 -4.36 3.12 -4.95
CA GLN A 42 -3.86 4.49 -4.82
C GLN A 42 -3.37 4.79 -3.41
N THR A 43 -4.05 4.29 -2.39
CA THR A 43 -3.63 4.46 -0.99
C THR A 43 -2.25 3.84 -0.75
N TYR A 44 -1.97 2.62 -1.25
CA TYR A 44 -0.61 2.05 -1.16
C TYR A 44 0.47 2.93 -1.78
N VAL A 45 0.19 3.50 -2.96
CA VAL A 45 1.14 4.42 -3.64
C VAL A 45 1.35 5.67 -2.79
N ASN A 46 0.29 6.23 -2.23
CA ASN A 46 0.37 7.40 -1.36
C ASN A 46 1.14 7.10 -0.06
N ASP A 47 0.89 5.94 0.55
CA ASP A 47 1.53 5.52 1.79
C ASP A 47 3.02 5.24 1.57
N ALA A 48 3.39 4.64 0.44
CA ALA A 48 4.80 4.50 0.05
C ALA A 48 5.47 5.86 -0.19
N ARG A 49 4.78 6.85 -0.79
CA ARG A 49 5.30 8.22 -0.92
C ARG A 49 5.49 8.91 0.43
N LYS A 50 4.53 8.74 1.35
CA LYS A 50 4.66 9.21 2.73
C LYS A 50 5.85 8.57 3.42
N PHE A 51 6.02 7.26 3.28
CA PHE A 51 7.14 6.53 3.86
C PHE A 51 8.48 7.04 3.35
N VAL A 52 8.65 7.26 2.04
CA VAL A 52 9.86 7.89 1.48
C VAL A 52 10.10 9.28 2.08
N THR A 53 9.06 10.08 2.27
CA THR A 53 9.17 11.41 2.87
C THR A 53 9.66 11.34 4.31
N LEU A 54 9.13 10.41 5.10
CA LEU A 54 9.55 10.17 6.48
C LEU A 54 10.99 9.64 6.56
N ALA A 55 11.34 8.71 5.67
CA ALA A 55 12.69 8.18 5.56
C ALA A 55 13.70 9.27 5.16
N LYS A 56 13.34 10.14 4.20
CA LYS A 56 14.16 11.29 3.82
C LYS A 56 14.38 12.24 4.99
N TYR A 57 13.32 12.58 5.73
CA TYR A 57 13.43 13.42 6.92
C TYR A 57 14.38 12.80 7.96
N LYS A 58 14.25 11.49 8.21
CA LYS A 58 15.15 10.77 9.13
C LYS A 58 16.60 10.75 8.63
N PHE A 59 16.82 10.50 7.34
CA PHE A 59 18.14 10.53 6.72
C PHE A 59 18.84 11.88 6.84
N GLU A 60 18.08 12.98 6.70
CA GLU A 60 18.62 14.33 6.80
C GLU A 60 18.88 14.77 8.26
N SER A 61 18.06 14.30 9.21
CA SER A 61 18.13 14.70 10.62
C SER A 61 19.07 13.85 11.49
N ASP A 62 19.25 12.57 11.17
CA ASP A 62 20.05 11.64 11.97
C ASP A 62 21.48 11.53 11.44
N ALA A 63 22.42 12.15 12.15
CA ALA A 63 23.84 12.17 11.79
C ALA A 63 24.53 10.79 11.90
N ASN A 64 23.90 9.80 12.55
CA ASN A 64 24.45 8.45 12.69
C ASN A 64 24.18 7.58 11.46
N ILE A 65 23.30 8.02 10.55
CA ILE A 65 23.03 7.28 9.32
C ILE A 65 24.18 7.54 8.34
N MET A 66 24.85 6.46 7.93
CA MET A 66 25.92 6.53 6.94
C MET A 66 25.39 7.16 5.65
N ARG A 67 26.06 8.22 5.18
CA ARG A 67 25.72 8.83 3.89
C ARG A 67 26.24 7.96 2.76
N PRO A 68 25.35 7.47 1.87
CA PRO A 68 25.75 6.60 0.78
C PRO A 68 26.63 7.35 -0.21
N THR A 69 27.59 6.62 -0.77
CA THR A 69 28.47 7.06 -1.86
C THR A 69 28.12 6.25 -3.12
N SER A 70 28.91 6.36 -4.19
CA SER A 70 28.64 5.63 -5.43
C SER A 70 28.71 4.10 -5.32
N THR A 71 29.19 3.54 -4.21
CA THR A 71 29.36 2.08 -4.01
C THR A 71 28.42 1.47 -2.98
N ASN A 72 27.88 2.28 -2.08
CA ASN A 72 27.12 1.82 -0.91
C ASN A 72 25.74 2.47 -0.89
N CYS A 73 24.77 1.81 -0.28
CA CYS A 73 23.46 2.39 0.01
C CYS A 73 23.17 2.47 1.52
N ALA A 74 22.20 3.32 1.87
CA ALA A 74 21.64 3.41 3.21
C ALA A 74 20.22 2.86 3.22
N VAL A 75 19.87 2.06 4.23
CA VAL A 75 18.55 1.44 4.37
C VAL A 75 17.86 2.00 5.60
N ILE A 76 16.65 2.50 5.41
CA ILE A 76 15.77 2.99 6.46
C ILE A 76 14.56 2.07 6.53
N MET A 77 14.45 1.33 7.63
CA MET A 77 13.31 0.45 7.87
C MET A 77 12.09 1.26 8.30
N LEU A 78 10.90 0.74 7.96
CA LEU A 78 9.64 1.33 8.41
C LEU A 78 9.56 1.37 9.94
N SER A 79 10.27 0.46 10.64
CA SER A 79 10.32 0.40 12.11
C SER A 79 11.09 1.53 12.76
N SER A 80 11.88 2.25 11.98
CA SER A 80 12.76 3.31 12.49
C SER A 80 12.22 4.72 12.28
N VAL A 81 11.03 4.87 11.66
CA VAL A 81 10.39 6.16 11.35
C VAL A 81 9.10 6.35 12.16
N ASP A 82 8.61 7.59 12.24
CA ASP A 82 7.27 7.87 12.79
C ASP A 82 6.20 7.31 11.84
N ARG A 83 5.59 6.21 12.26
CA ARG A 83 4.62 5.42 11.51
C ARG A 83 3.19 5.61 12.01
N SER A 84 2.91 6.69 12.73
CA SER A 84 1.55 7.01 13.21
C SER A 84 0.51 7.01 12.08
N GLU A 85 0.90 7.43 10.88
CA GLU A 85 0.05 7.42 9.67
C GLU A 85 0.20 6.16 8.80
N LEU A 86 1.04 5.20 9.18
CA LEU A 86 1.42 4.02 8.38
C LEU A 86 1.33 2.73 9.21
N GLN A 87 0.27 2.59 10.02
CA GLN A 87 0.07 1.41 10.86
C GLN A 87 -0.66 0.29 10.11
N SER A 88 -1.74 0.64 9.42
CA SER A 88 -2.63 -0.28 8.72
C SER A 88 -2.70 0.06 7.24
N GLY A 89 -2.80 -0.97 6.40
CA GLY A 89 -2.96 -0.77 4.98
C GLY A 89 -4.42 -0.85 4.50
N PRO A 90 -4.63 -0.69 3.18
CA PRO A 90 -5.95 -0.64 2.56
C PRO A 90 -6.76 -1.94 2.60
N GLU A 91 -6.15 -3.07 2.95
CA GLU A 91 -6.84 -4.37 3.07
C GLU A 91 -7.16 -4.74 4.53
N ASP A 92 -7.16 -3.72 5.41
CA ASP A 92 -7.39 -3.85 6.86
C ASP A 92 -6.32 -4.72 7.56
N GLY A 93 -5.16 -4.86 6.94
CA GLY A 93 -3.98 -5.50 7.49
C GLY A 93 -3.01 -4.51 8.12
N THR A 94 -1.83 -5.02 8.46
CA THR A 94 -0.75 -4.23 9.06
C THR A 94 0.45 -4.18 8.12
N TYR A 95 1.11 -3.03 8.07
CA TYR A 95 2.37 -2.92 7.33
C TYR A 95 3.47 -3.71 8.02
N GLU A 96 4.29 -4.41 7.24
CA GLU A 96 5.36 -5.26 7.78
C GLU A 96 6.45 -4.39 8.41
N THR A 97 6.80 -4.73 9.65
CA THR A 97 7.70 -3.95 10.50
C THR A 97 8.86 -4.77 11.04
N ASP A 98 8.80 -6.09 10.92
CA ASP A 98 9.83 -6.99 11.38
C ASP A 98 11.08 -6.82 10.52
N SER A 99 12.13 -6.30 11.15
CA SER A 99 13.45 -6.11 10.59
C SER A 99 14.20 -7.41 10.28
N ASN A 100 13.59 -8.57 10.55
CA ASN A 100 14.14 -9.90 10.28
C ASN A 100 13.30 -10.70 9.28
N ALA A 101 12.12 -10.19 8.90
CA ALA A 101 11.31 -10.81 7.86
C ALA A 101 12.07 -10.81 6.52
N THR A 102 11.68 -11.68 5.57
CA THR A 102 12.20 -11.60 4.20
C THR A 102 11.41 -10.58 3.37
N ASP A 103 10.25 -10.16 3.85
CA ASP A 103 9.29 -9.28 3.19
C ASP A 103 9.17 -7.93 3.88
N GLN A 104 10.32 -7.33 4.18
CA GLN A 104 10.41 -6.12 4.98
C GLN A 104 9.93 -4.89 4.23
N SER A 105 9.35 -3.94 4.96
CA SER A 105 9.11 -2.58 4.45
C SER A 105 10.31 -1.68 4.77
N TYR A 106 10.97 -1.17 3.73
CA TYR A 106 12.13 -0.29 3.86
C TYR A 106 12.24 0.69 2.70
N VAL A 107 13.02 1.74 2.93
CA VAL A 107 13.47 2.69 1.90
C VAL A 107 14.97 2.56 1.75
N VAL A 108 15.44 2.43 0.52
CA VAL A 108 16.87 2.44 0.20
C VAL A 108 17.24 3.76 -0.44
N ILE A 109 18.35 4.31 0.02
CA ILE A 109 18.91 5.58 -0.45
C ILE A 109 20.24 5.28 -1.14
N LYS A 110 20.34 5.67 -2.40
CA LYS A 110 21.54 5.57 -3.23
C LYS A 110 22.06 6.95 -3.57
N TYR A 111 23.35 7.07 -3.81
CA TYR A 111 23.94 8.28 -4.35
C TYR A 111 24.39 8.04 -5.79
N GLU A 112 23.64 8.58 -6.74
CA GLU A 112 23.85 8.41 -8.18
C GLU A 112 23.84 9.78 -8.85
N ASN A 113 24.75 10.03 -9.80
CA ASN A 113 24.80 11.28 -10.57
C ASN A 113 24.77 12.55 -9.71
N SER A 114 25.49 12.54 -8.59
CA SER A 114 25.55 13.65 -7.63
C SER A 114 24.25 13.99 -6.90
N THR A 115 23.26 13.09 -6.93
CA THR A 115 21.99 13.24 -6.19
C THR A 115 21.64 11.98 -5.40
N TYR A 116 20.85 12.14 -4.34
CA TYR A 116 20.26 11.01 -3.63
C TYR A 116 19.02 10.51 -4.37
N VAL A 117 18.99 9.21 -4.63
CA VAL A 117 17.88 8.49 -5.27
C VAL A 117 17.27 7.55 -4.25
N TYR A 118 15.93 7.52 -4.20
CA TYR A 118 15.17 6.77 -3.20
C TYR A 118 14.41 5.62 -3.86
N TYR A 119 14.50 4.44 -3.27
CA TYR A 119 13.74 3.25 -3.62
C TYR A 119 12.89 2.85 -2.42
N VAL A 120 11.67 2.39 -2.64
CA VAL A 120 10.77 2.00 -1.55
C VAL A 120 10.16 0.63 -1.81
N GLN A 121 10.12 -0.15 -0.75
CA GLN A 121 9.32 -1.35 -0.63
C GLN A 121 8.38 -1.18 0.56
N LEU A 122 7.09 -1.41 0.34
CA LEU A 122 6.07 -1.30 1.37
C LEU A 122 5.12 -2.48 1.25
N ILE A 123 5.05 -3.31 2.28
CA ILE A 123 4.32 -4.58 2.27
C ILE A 123 3.29 -4.56 3.40
N GLU A 124 2.04 -4.84 3.07
CA GLU A 124 0.96 -5.08 4.02
C GLU A 124 0.69 -6.58 4.11
N THR A 125 0.56 -7.07 5.34
CA THR A 125 0.12 -8.42 5.67
C THR A 125 -1.33 -8.35 6.17
N TYR A 126 -2.23 -9.10 5.54
CA TYR A 126 -3.66 -9.11 5.87
C TYR A 126 -4.24 -10.54 5.78
N SER A 127 -5.35 -10.79 6.48
CA SER A 127 -6.06 -12.07 6.41
C SER A 127 -7.22 -11.99 5.44
N ASN A 128 -7.30 -12.93 4.49
CA ASN A 128 -8.45 -13.01 3.61
C ASN A 128 -9.67 -13.63 4.32
N LYS A 129 -10.81 -13.71 3.61
CA LYS A 129 -12.07 -14.30 4.12
C LYS A 129 -11.95 -15.77 4.58
N ASN A 130 -10.93 -16.49 4.11
CA ASN A 130 -10.66 -17.88 4.47
C ASN A 130 -9.60 -17.98 5.59
N ASN A 131 -9.33 -16.89 6.30
CA ASN A 131 -8.31 -16.79 7.35
C ASN A 131 -6.91 -17.20 6.89
N THR A 132 -6.61 -17.00 5.61
CA THR A 132 -5.28 -17.22 5.03
C THR A 132 -4.53 -15.91 5.00
N VAL A 133 -3.31 -15.91 5.52
CA VAL A 133 -2.41 -14.75 5.46
C VAL A 133 -2.08 -14.46 4.00
N GLN A 134 -2.24 -13.20 3.61
CA GLN A 134 -1.92 -12.66 2.29
C GLN A 134 -0.99 -11.46 2.46
N LYS A 135 -0.22 -11.20 1.40
CA LYS A 135 0.68 -10.06 1.34
C LYS A 135 0.38 -9.25 0.09
N LYS A 136 0.29 -7.94 0.23
CA LYS A 136 0.07 -7.01 -0.87
C LYS A 136 0.81 -5.71 -0.61
N GLY A 137 1.32 -5.10 -1.66
CA GLY A 137 2.08 -3.87 -1.48
C GLY A 137 2.82 -3.42 -2.72
N ILE A 138 3.76 -2.51 -2.50
CA ILE A 138 4.66 -1.95 -3.50
C ILE A 138 5.97 -2.72 -3.45
N ALA A 139 6.33 -3.32 -4.59
CA ALA A 139 7.65 -3.90 -4.78
C ALA A 139 8.73 -2.81 -4.83
N LEU A 140 9.97 -3.19 -4.54
CA LEU A 140 11.11 -2.29 -4.58
C LEU A 140 11.11 -1.47 -5.87
N MET A 141 10.86 -0.18 -5.73
CA MET A 141 10.62 0.71 -6.86
C MET A 141 11.21 2.08 -6.59
N LYS A 142 11.75 2.71 -7.63
CA LYS A 142 12.27 4.07 -7.57
C LYS A 142 11.14 5.07 -7.29
N TYR A 143 11.40 6.04 -6.42
CA TYR A 143 10.42 7.05 -6.03
C TYR A 143 9.90 7.85 -7.23
N ASP A 144 10.76 8.21 -8.18
CA ASP A 144 10.35 8.96 -9.39
C ASP A 144 9.31 8.18 -10.21
N ASP A 145 9.48 6.87 -10.33
CA ASP A 145 8.55 5.99 -11.04
C ASP A 145 7.23 5.87 -10.25
N LEU A 146 7.33 5.75 -8.92
CA LEU A 146 6.18 5.71 -8.01
C LEU A 146 5.34 7.00 -8.08
N VAL A 147 5.96 8.16 -8.29
CA VAL A 147 5.26 9.44 -8.44
C VAL A 147 4.47 9.49 -9.75
N GLN A 148 4.97 8.87 -10.80
CA GLN A 148 4.31 8.82 -12.12
C GLN A 148 3.25 7.71 -12.24
N ILE A 149 3.22 6.76 -11.32
CA ILE A 149 2.23 5.69 -11.30
C ILE A 149 0.83 6.24 -11.01
N ASP A 150 -0.11 5.87 -11.88
CA ASP A 150 -1.54 6.04 -11.64
C ASP A 150 -2.13 4.85 -10.87
N ALA A 151 -3.30 5.06 -10.25
CA ALA A 151 -4.02 4.03 -9.49
C ALA A 151 -4.39 2.78 -10.30
N LYS A 152 -4.20 2.76 -11.64
CA LYS A 152 -4.48 1.62 -12.50
C LYS A 152 -3.29 0.67 -12.65
N ASN A 153 -2.10 1.01 -12.14
CA ASN A 153 -0.84 0.42 -12.60
C ASN A 153 -0.24 -0.71 -11.73
N SER A 154 0.55 -1.55 -12.40
CA SER A 154 1.16 -2.84 -12.02
C SER A 154 2.24 -2.82 -10.92
N ALA A 155 2.39 -1.70 -10.21
CA ALA A 155 3.32 -1.54 -9.09
C ALA A 155 2.85 -2.28 -7.85
N ILE A 156 1.53 -2.44 -7.72
CA ILE A 156 0.92 -3.25 -6.66
C ILE A 156 1.05 -4.71 -7.02
N LYS A 157 1.70 -5.45 -6.13
CA LYS A 157 1.91 -6.87 -6.27
C LYS A 157 1.20 -7.63 -5.14
N THR A 158 0.72 -8.83 -5.45
CA THR A 158 -0.02 -9.72 -4.54
C THR A 158 0.77 -11.01 -4.36
N SER A 159 0.81 -11.57 -3.14
CA SER A 159 1.41 -12.86 -2.73
C SER A 159 2.21 -13.68 -3.78
N GLY A 160 3.47 -14.00 -3.47
CA GLY A 160 4.33 -14.91 -4.27
C GLY A 160 5.46 -14.24 -5.08
N TRP A 161 5.55 -12.92 -5.06
CA TRP A 161 6.62 -12.12 -5.69
C TRP A 161 7.69 -11.66 -4.70
N ILE A 162 7.45 -11.84 -3.40
CA ILE A 162 8.32 -11.32 -2.35
C ILE A 162 9.47 -12.32 -2.12
N ASN A 163 10.48 -12.24 -2.97
CA ASN A 163 11.79 -12.85 -2.78
C ASN A 163 12.86 -11.75 -2.74
N THR A 164 12.63 -10.71 -1.94
CA THR A 164 13.71 -9.76 -1.64
C THR A 164 14.54 -10.33 -0.50
N GLY A 165 15.86 -10.41 -0.65
CA GLY A 165 16.73 -10.71 0.49
C GLY A 165 16.44 -9.75 1.65
N SER A 166 16.57 -10.22 2.89
CA SER A 166 16.43 -9.34 4.06
C SER A 166 17.49 -8.25 4.01
N MET A 167 17.08 -6.98 4.09
CA MET A 167 18.02 -5.86 4.13
C MET A 167 18.26 -5.48 5.58
N GLY A 168 19.50 -5.57 6.06
CA GLY A 168 19.84 -5.21 7.42
C GLY A 168 19.57 -3.72 7.71
N ALA A 169 19.02 -3.42 8.88
CA ALA A 169 18.95 -2.04 9.35
C ALA A 169 20.40 -1.58 9.56
N THR A 170 20.81 -0.50 8.90
CA THR A 170 22.09 0.19 9.14
C THR A 170 23.40 -0.46 8.69
N THR A 171 23.42 -1.61 8.02
CA THR A 171 24.68 -2.19 7.49
C THR A 171 24.60 -2.60 6.03
N GLY A 172 25.21 -1.74 5.19
CA GLY A 172 25.90 -2.12 3.95
C GLY A 172 25.12 -2.97 2.96
N CYS A 173 24.07 -2.41 2.37
CA CYS A 173 23.67 -2.89 1.05
C CYS A 173 24.66 -2.35 0.01
N THR A 174 25.00 -3.22 -0.94
CA THR A 174 25.70 -2.89 -2.16
C THR A 174 24.69 -2.51 -3.23
N ASN A 175 25.10 -1.74 -4.24
CA ASN A 175 24.18 -1.34 -5.30
C ASN A 175 23.55 -2.52 -6.06
N SER A 176 24.19 -3.70 -6.07
CA SER A 176 23.69 -4.95 -6.65
C SER A 176 22.48 -5.52 -5.90
N ASP A 177 22.36 -5.30 -4.59
CA ASP A 177 21.30 -5.89 -3.75
C ASP A 177 19.90 -5.30 -4.02
N ILE A 178 19.81 -4.31 -4.90
CA ILE A 178 18.55 -3.63 -5.29
C ILE A 178 18.05 -4.11 -6.66
N TYR A 179 18.90 -4.80 -7.44
CA TYR A 179 18.59 -5.19 -8.82
C TYR A 179 18.37 -6.71 -9.01
N GLU A 180 18.33 -7.49 -7.92
CA GLU A 180 17.89 -8.90 -7.90
C GLU A 180 16.42 -9.03 -7.49
#